data_AF-A0A956TGP2-F1
#
_entry.id   AF-A0A956TGP2-F1
#
_cell.length_a   1.000
_cell.length_b   1.000
_cell.length_c   1.000
_cell.angle_alpha   90.00
_cell.angle_beta   90.00
_cell.angle_gamma   90.00
#
_symmetry.space_group_name_H-M   'P 1'
#
loop_
_entity.id
_entity.type
_entity.pdbx_description
1 polymer ?
#
loop_
_entity_poly.entity_id
_entity_poly.type
_entity_poly.pdbx_seq_one_letter_code
_entity_poly.pdbx_strand_id
1 'polypeptide(L)' 'MQSSQGKGELLEIQVEQGEPLEKALRRFRRQCQRDGILAEIKRRAYYEKPS' A
#
# COMPACT_ATOMS: atom_id res chain seq x y z
N MET A 1 12.45 -21.55 -15.33
CA MET A 1 12.09 -21.37 -13.91
C MET A 1 11.61 -19.94 -13.72
N GLN A 2 10.33 -19.68 -13.99
CA GLN A 2 9.68 -18.43 -13.59
C GLN A 2 8.61 -18.85 -12.60
N SER A 3 9.02 -18.93 -11.33
CA SER A 3 8.10 -19.20 -10.24
C SER A 3 7.19 -17.99 -10.09
N SER A 4 5.98 -18.13 -10.66
CA SER A 4 4.81 -17.35 -10.32
C SER A 4 4.54 -17.48 -8.82
N GLN A 5 4.98 -16.50 -8.05
CA GLN A 5 4.45 -16.29 -6.72
C GLN A 5 3.35 -15.24 -6.88
N GLY A 6 2.11 -15.70 -6.89
CA GLY A 6 0.97 -14.82 -6.63
C GLY A 6 1.14 -14.26 -5.22
N LYS A 7 1.79 -13.10 -5.11
CA LYS A 7 1.74 -12.27 -3.92
C LYS A 7 0.28 -11.87 -3.76
N GLY A 8 -0.40 -12.41 -2.75
CA GLY A 8 -1.65 -11.83 -2.29
C GLY A 8 -1.40 -10.33 -2.04
N GLU A 9 -2.31 -9.51 -2.54
CA GLU A 9 -2.25 -8.04 -2.58
C GLU A 9 -2.26 -7.42 -1.17
N LEU A 10 -1.20 -7.64 -0.39
CA LEU A 10 -0.96 -6.96 0.87
C LEU A 10 0.17 -5.94 0.68
N LEU A 11 -0.11 -4.70 1.06
CA LEU A 11 0.84 -3.61 1.00
C LEU A 11 1.89 -3.79 2.10
N GLU A 12 3.01 -4.40 1.75
CA GLU A 12 4.14 -4.69 2.65
C GLU A 12 5.36 -3.87 2.26
N ILE A 13 6.12 -3.39 3.26
CA ILE A 13 7.48 -2.89 3.07
C ILE A 13 8.45 -3.65 3.96
N GLN A 14 9.62 -3.97 3.42
CA GLN A 14 10.69 -4.56 4.21
C GLN A 14 11.63 -3.45 4.70
N VAL A 15 11.82 -3.40 6.03
CA VAL A 15 12.72 -2.44 6.68
C VAL A 15 14.12 -3.00 6.68
N GLU A 16 15.08 -2.20 6.21
CA GLU A 16 16.48 -2.61 6.16
C GLU A 16 17.14 -2.45 7.54
N GLN A 17 18.17 -3.24 7.80
CA GLN A 17 18.91 -3.18 9.06
C GLN A 17 19.63 -1.84 9.18
N GLY A 18 19.34 -1.06 10.22
CA GLY A 18 19.86 0.30 10.39
C GLY A 18 19.09 1.39 9.65
N GLU A 19 17.95 1.08 9.02
CA GLU A 19 17.09 2.09 8.42
C GLU A 19 16.36 2.90 9.51
N PRO A 20 16.40 4.25 9.46
CA PRO A 20 15.57 5.08 10.31
C PRO A 20 14.08 4.83 10.07
N LEU A 21 13.30 4.69 11.13
CA LEU A 21 11.85 4.41 11.06
C LEU A 21 11.09 5.41 10.17
N GLU A 22 11.42 6.70 10.24
CA GLU A 22 10.81 7.73 9.37
C GLU A 22 10.99 7.44 7.88
N LYS A 23 12.15 6.91 7.49
CA LYS A 23 12.45 6.58 6.09
C LYS A 23 11.59 5.40 5.64
N ALA A 24 11.45 4.37 6.47
CA ALA A 24 10.54 3.25 6.22
C ALA A 24 9.08 3.72 6.09
N LEU A 25 8.59 4.52 7.03
CA LEU A 25 7.23 5.08 6.99
C LEU A 25 6.98 5.94 5.74
N ARG A 26 7.98 6.70 5.29
CA ARG A 26 7.89 7.48 4.05
C ARG A 26 7.77 6.57 2.82
N ARG A 27 8.49 5.44 2.77
CA ARG A 27 8.37 4.45 1.69
C ARG A 27 6.98 3.80 1.70
N PHE A 28 6.49 3.39 2.88
CA PHE A 28 5.15 2.84 3.05
C PHE A 28 4.07 3.79 2.55
N ARG A 29 4.11 5.06 3.00
CA ARG A 29 3.12 6.08 2.59
C ARG A 29 3.11 6.31 1.07
N ARG A 30 4.27 6.28 0.42
CA ARG A 30 4.37 6.37 -1.05
C ARG A 30 3.74 5.16 -1.72
N GLN A 31 3.92 3.96 -1.18
CA GLN A 31 3.29 2.76 -1.71
C GLN A 31 1.76 2.84 -1.55
N CYS A 32 1.24 3.26 -0.39
CA CYS A 32 -0.21 3.50 -0.19
C CYS A 32 -0.82 4.51 -1.19
N GLN A 33 -0.04 5.51 -1.60
CA GLN A 33 -0.45 6.48 -2.62
C GLN A 33 -0.48 5.87 -4.02
N ARG A 34 0.57 5.13 -4.39
CA ARG A 34 0.67 4.45 -5.69
C ARG A 34 -0.44 3.44 -5.89
N ASP A 35 -0.77 2.68 -4.86
CA ASP A 35 -1.77 1.62 -4.92
C ASP A 35 -3.19 2.18 -4.78
N GLY A 36 -3.35 3.50 -4.77
CA GLY A 36 -4.66 4.16 -4.73
C GLY A 36 -5.41 3.98 -3.41
N ILE A 37 -4.81 3.35 -2.38
CA ILE A 37 -5.48 3.07 -1.10
C ILE A 37 -6.02 4.36 -0.47
N LEU A 38 -5.24 5.45 -0.50
CA LEU A 38 -5.70 6.72 0.05
C LEU A 38 -6.88 7.32 -0.72
N ALA A 39 -6.95 7.08 -2.03
CA ALA A 39 -8.09 7.50 -2.86
C ALA A 39 -9.30 6.61 -2.58
N GLU A 40 -9.10 5.31 -2.42
CA GLU A 40 -10.16 4.34 -2.12
C GLU A 40 -10.80 4.60 -0.76
N ILE A 41 -9.99 4.87 0.26
CA ILE A 41 -10.47 5.26 1.60
C ILE A 41 -11.34 6.51 1.48
N LYS A 42 -10.90 7.52 0.71
CA LYS A 42 -11.68 8.75 0.51
C LYS A 42 -12.99 8.50 -0.23
N ARG A 43 -12.97 7.67 -1.29
CA ARG A 43 -14.17 7.31 -2.05
C ARG A 43 -15.18 6.57 -1.19
N ARG A 44 -14.71 5.62 -0.38
CA ARG A 44 -15.54 4.83 0.55
C ARG A 44 -15.91 5.56 1.84
N ALA A 45 -15.40 6.78 2.06
CA ALA A 45 -15.73 7.56 3.25
C ALA A 45 -17.21 7.96 3.28
N TYR A 46 -17.86 8.01 2.12
CA TYR A 46 -19.27 8.30 1.97
C TYR A 46 -19.94 7.17 1.20
N TYR A 47 -21.19 6.86 1.52
CA TYR A 47 -21.98 5.87 0.78
C TYR A 47 -22.40 6.46 -0.56
N GLU A 48 -21.87 5.92 -1.66
CA GLU A 48 -22.40 6.17 -3.00
C GLU A 48 -23.44 5.10 -3.32
N LYS A 49 -24.68 5.53 -3.53
CA LYS A 49 -25.78 4.63 -3.88
C LYS A 49 -25.50 4.04 -5.28
N PRO A 50 -25.56 2.70 -5.45
CA PRO A 50 -25.47 2.09 -6.77
C PRO A 50 -26.69 2.50 -7.60
N SER A 51 -26.46 2.98 -8.82
CA SER A 51 -27.49 3.43 -9.77
C SER A 51 -28.45 2.30 -10.14
#